data_AF-A0A317ZXQ4-F1
#
_entry.id   AF-A0A317ZXQ4-F1
#
_cell.length_a   1.000
_cell.length_b   1.000
_cell.length_c   1.000
_cell.angle_alpha   90.00
_cell.angle_beta   90.00
_cell.angle_gamma   90.00
#
_symmetry.space_group_name_H-M   'P 1'
#
loop_
_entity.id
_entity.type
_entity.pdbx_description
1 polymer ?
#
loop_
_entity_poly.entity_id
_entity_poly.type
_entity_poly.pdbx_seq_one_letter_code
_entity_poly.pdbx_strand_id
1 'polypeptide(L)'
;MNDSDHAGDRTREENINDAFVRVAGTLVESYDVVDLLSTLVNTCTRLLGVQAGGILLADSTGDLELVASTSEEAEIVEIMIVAAGAGPCIDCYRTGATVSVQDIAADADAWPRFRRTALEQGFRATHATPLRLHGEVIGAMNLLSTVTGALSARDAQLAQALADVATVGILHERSFRQPEAVTAQLHLALDTRILVEQAKGVLAQVRSCTMTEAFTALRDYARGHDTTLRAAAEGVVNRTIPAEALVTQAS
;
A
#
# COMPACT_ATOMS: atom_id res chain seq x y z
N MET A 1 -28.55 6.33 -32.83
CA MET A 1 -29.36 5.27 -32.20
C MET A 1 -28.40 4.56 -31.25
N ASN A 2 -28.69 4.68 -29.95
CA ASN A 2 -27.76 4.50 -28.83
C ASN A 2 -26.97 3.18 -28.84
N ASP A 3 -25.64 3.32 -28.72
CA ASP A 3 -24.72 2.30 -28.18
C ASP A 3 -24.14 2.86 -26.88
N SER A 4 -25.02 3.03 -25.89
CA SER A 4 -24.69 3.45 -24.53
C SER A 4 -25.49 2.57 -23.57
N ASP A 5 -24.81 2.06 -22.55
CA ASP A 5 -25.23 1.09 -21.51
C ASP A 5 -24.97 -0.37 -21.84
N HIS A 6 -23.86 -0.92 -21.33
CA HIS A 6 -23.75 -2.22 -20.64
C HIS A 6 -22.40 -2.28 -19.85
N ALA A 7 -22.05 -1.21 -19.12
CA ALA A 7 -21.05 -1.30 -18.05
C ALA A 7 -21.72 -1.94 -16.83
N GLY A 8 -21.95 -3.25 -16.93
CA GLY A 8 -22.72 -4.03 -15.96
C GLY A 8 -22.06 -4.07 -14.59
N ASP A 9 -22.87 -3.83 -13.57
CA ASP A 9 -22.55 -3.92 -12.14
C ASP A 9 -21.96 -5.31 -11.83
N ARG A 10 -20.63 -5.37 -11.66
CA ARG A 10 -19.90 -6.62 -11.45
C ARG A 10 -20.23 -7.19 -10.08
N THR A 11 -20.38 -8.51 -10.00
CA THR A 11 -20.64 -9.17 -8.73
C THR A 11 -19.43 -9.04 -7.79
N ARG A 12 -19.68 -9.05 -6.48
CA ARG A 12 -18.60 -9.01 -5.46
C ARG A 12 -17.59 -10.15 -5.64
N GLU A 13 -18.03 -11.32 -6.10
CA GLU A 13 -17.15 -12.46 -6.35
C GLU A 13 -16.24 -12.24 -7.57
N GLU A 14 -16.76 -11.68 -8.66
CA GLU A 14 -15.94 -11.30 -9.81
C GLU A 14 -14.91 -10.23 -9.45
N ASN A 15 -15.27 -9.26 -8.61
CA ASN A 15 -14.34 -8.23 -8.14
C ASN A 15 -13.21 -8.82 -7.28
N ILE A 16 -13.51 -9.82 -6.45
CA ILE A 16 -12.51 -10.54 -5.65
C ILE A 16 -11.59 -11.36 -6.55
N ASN A 17 -12.14 -12.10 -7.51
CA ASN A 17 -11.34 -12.90 -8.44
C ASN A 17 -10.38 -12.02 -9.25
N ASP A 18 -10.87 -10.89 -9.77
CA ASP A 18 -10.03 -9.92 -10.47
C ASP A 18 -8.95 -9.30 -9.59
N ALA A 19 -9.25 -9.06 -8.32
CA ALA A 19 -8.26 -8.57 -7.37
C ALA A 19 -7.12 -9.58 -7.19
N PHE A 20 -7.45 -10.86 -6.99
CA PHE A 20 -6.44 -11.91 -6.92
C PHE A 20 -5.66 -12.04 -8.23
N VAL A 21 -6.32 -11.99 -9.39
CA VAL A 21 -5.65 -12.02 -10.70
C VAL A 21 -4.74 -10.80 -10.88
N ARG A 22 -5.15 -9.61 -10.43
CA ARG A 22 -4.35 -8.38 -10.54
C ARG A 22 -3.12 -8.44 -9.65
N VAL A 23 -3.29 -8.82 -8.39
CA VAL A 23 -2.17 -8.96 -7.44
C VAL A 23 -1.25 -10.11 -7.86
N ALA A 24 -1.79 -11.24 -8.30
CA ALA A 24 -0.99 -12.35 -8.83
C ALA A 24 -0.29 -11.98 -10.15
N GLY A 25 -0.94 -11.20 -11.02
CA GLY A 25 -0.37 -10.71 -12.27
C GLY A 25 0.82 -9.78 -12.02
N THR A 26 0.78 -8.98 -10.95
CA THR A 26 1.97 -8.25 -10.51
C THR A 26 3.10 -9.17 -10.07
N LEU A 27 2.90 -10.48 -9.83
CA LEU A 27 3.96 -11.41 -9.43
C LEU A 27 4.64 -12.16 -10.59
N VAL A 28 4.16 -12.03 -11.82
CA VAL A 28 4.54 -12.91 -12.95
C VAL A 28 5.63 -12.31 -13.86
N GLU A 29 6.02 -11.04 -13.69
CA GLU A 29 7.03 -10.34 -14.52
C GLU A 29 8.10 -9.61 -13.69
N SER A 30 8.96 -8.77 -14.28
CA SER A 30 9.97 -7.99 -13.54
C SER A 30 9.30 -6.88 -12.71
N TYR A 31 8.61 -7.25 -11.63
CA TYR A 31 7.87 -6.32 -10.79
C TYR A 31 8.71 -5.78 -9.64
N ASP A 32 8.22 -4.66 -9.12
CA ASP A 32 8.78 -3.97 -7.98
C ASP A 32 7.88 -4.19 -6.77
N VAL A 33 8.47 -4.53 -5.62
CA VAL A 33 7.72 -4.75 -4.37
C VAL A 33 6.85 -3.54 -3.99
N VAL A 34 7.28 -2.31 -4.28
CA VAL A 34 6.48 -1.10 -4.00
C VAL A 34 5.23 -1.04 -4.89
N ASP A 35 5.33 -1.44 -6.17
CA ASP A 35 4.15 -1.49 -7.05
C ASP A 35 3.16 -2.58 -6.62
N LEU A 36 3.68 -3.75 -6.25
CA LEU A 36 2.88 -4.84 -5.70
C LEU A 36 2.10 -4.37 -4.46
N LEU A 37 2.80 -3.84 -3.46
CA LEU A 37 2.20 -3.43 -2.19
C LEU A 37 1.22 -2.26 -2.38
N SER A 38 1.56 -1.30 -3.24
CA SER A 38 0.66 -0.22 -3.63
C SER A 38 -0.59 -0.74 -4.31
N THR A 39 -0.46 -1.68 -5.26
CA THR A 39 -1.60 -2.30 -5.95
C THR A 39 -2.48 -3.07 -4.99
N LEU A 40 -1.88 -3.75 -4.02
CA LEU A 40 -2.56 -4.55 -3.02
C LEU A 40 -3.40 -3.71 -2.06
N VAL A 41 -2.81 -2.70 -1.44
CA VAL A 41 -3.52 -1.85 -0.47
C VAL A 41 -4.65 -1.08 -1.17
N ASN A 42 -4.44 -0.57 -2.38
CA ASN A 42 -5.50 0.04 -3.20
C ASN A 42 -6.61 -0.94 -3.57
N THR A 43 -6.30 -2.23 -3.70
CA THR A 43 -7.30 -3.25 -4.00
C THR A 43 -8.09 -3.62 -2.76
N CYS A 44 -7.44 -3.69 -1.60
CA CYS A 44 -8.10 -3.89 -0.31
C CYS A 44 -9.08 -2.74 -0.01
N THR A 45 -8.66 -1.48 -0.19
CA THR A 45 -9.54 -0.34 0.10
C THR A 45 -10.83 -0.36 -0.71
N ARG A 46 -10.72 -0.62 -2.03
CA ARG A 46 -11.89 -0.77 -2.91
C ARG A 46 -12.80 -1.93 -2.54
N LEU A 47 -12.24 -3.12 -2.30
CA LEU A 47 -13.04 -4.33 -2.03
C LEU A 47 -13.78 -4.27 -0.70
N LEU A 48 -13.18 -3.60 0.29
CA LEU A 48 -13.68 -3.54 1.66
C LEU A 48 -14.48 -2.26 1.94
N GLY A 49 -14.54 -1.33 0.97
CA GLY A 49 -15.30 -0.09 1.09
C GLY A 49 -14.71 0.90 2.11
N VAL A 50 -13.40 0.82 2.36
CA VAL A 50 -12.67 1.73 3.26
C VAL A 50 -11.94 2.80 2.46
N GLN A 51 -11.72 3.97 3.08
CA GLN A 51 -11.31 5.17 2.35
C GLN A 51 -9.82 5.23 2.07
N ALA A 52 -8.99 4.69 2.96
CA ALA A 52 -7.55 4.70 2.77
C ALA A 52 -6.86 3.50 3.42
N GLY A 53 -5.58 3.31 3.13
CA GLY A 53 -4.76 2.29 3.76
C GLY A 53 -3.28 2.52 3.54
N GLY A 54 -2.49 1.84 4.36
CA GLY A 54 -1.03 1.85 4.30
C GLY A 54 -0.46 0.47 4.58
N ILE A 55 0.77 0.24 4.14
CA ILE A 55 1.54 -0.97 4.46
C ILE A 55 2.85 -0.54 5.09
N LEU A 56 3.12 -1.07 6.28
CA LEU A 56 4.37 -0.90 7.00
C LEU A 56 5.13 -2.20 7.05
N LEU A 57 6.45 -2.14 6.83
CA LEU A 57 7.36 -3.27 6.91
C LEU A 57 8.44 -2.98 7.95
N ALA A 58 8.89 -4.00 8.67
CA ALA A 58 9.95 -3.88 9.66
C ALA A 58 11.35 -3.86 9.01
N ASP A 59 12.17 -2.87 9.31
CA ASP A 59 13.56 -2.87 8.86
C ASP A 59 14.40 -3.96 9.57
N SER A 60 15.72 -3.97 9.36
CA SER A 60 16.62 -4.89 10.08
C SER A 60 16.68 -4.71 11.59
N THR A 61 16.29 -3.54 12.08
CA THR A 61 16.31 -3.22 13.52
C THR A 61 14.98 -3.56 14.19
N GLY A 62 13.95 -3.89 13.41
CA GLY A 62 12.60 -4.20 13.89
C GLY A 62 11.69 -2.96 13.96
N ASP A 63 12.15 -1.83 13.42
CA ASP A 63 11.38 -0.59 13.35
C ASP A 63 10.51 -0.60 12.09
N LEU A 64 9.22 -0.25 12.26
CA LEU A 64 8.29 -0.22 11.14
C LEU A 64 8.50 1.03 10.29
N GLU A 65 8.58 0.84 8.98
CA GLU A 65 8.61 1.90 8.00
C GLU A 65 7.45 1.77 7.01
N LEU A 66 6.84 2.90 6.66
CA LEU A 66 5.81 2.94 5.63
C LEU A 66 6.44 2.59 4.28
N VAL A 67 5.82 1.68 3.53
CA VAL A 67 6.27 1.24 2.20
C VAL A 67 5.31 1.65 1.09
N ALA A 68 4.01 1.59 1.37
CA ALA A 68 2.97 1.97 0.44
C ALA A 68 1.81 2.66 1.17
N SER A 69 1.18 3.63 0.52
CA SER A 69 -0.03 4.31 0.99
C SER A 69 -0.98 4.57 -0.18
N THR A 70 -2.29 4.59 0.09
CA THR A 70 -3.30 4.95 -0.91
C THR A 70 -3.55 6.44 -1.02
N SER A 71 -3.20 7.23 0.01
CA SER A 71 -3.42 8.67 0.04
C SER A 71 -2.42 9.41 0.93
N GLU A 72 -2.31 10.73 0.74
CA GLU A 72 -1.45 11.58 1.56
C GLU A 72 -1.92 11.60 3.03
N GLU A 73 -3.24 11.59 3.26
CA GLU A 73 -3.81 11.55 4.62
C GLU A 73 -3.45 10.26 5.36
N ALA A 74 -3.51 9.11 4.68
CA ALA A 74 -3.08 7.84 5.25
C ALA A 74 -1.57 7.83 5.50
N GLU A 75 -0.78 8.37 4.58
CA GLU A 75 0.68 8.48 4.76
C GLU A 75 1.03 9.30 6.00
N ILE A 76 0.38 10.44 6.21
CA ILE A 76 0.54 11.27 7.41
C ILE A 76 0.21 10.47 8.68
N VAL A 77 -0.90 9.74 8.69
CA VAL A 77 -1.31 8.92 9.85
C VAL A 77 -0.24 7.87 10.16
N GLU A 78 0.23 7.12 9.17
CA GLU A 78 1.21 6.05 9.39
C GLU A 78 2.57 6.59 9.85
N ILE A 79 3.07 7.67 9.23
CA ILE A 79 4.33 8.31 9.64
C ILE A 79 4.25 8.75 11.11
N MET A 80 3.11 9.31 11.52
CA MET A 80 2.93 9.78 12.90
C MET A 80 2.79 8.62 13.90
N ILE A 81 2.20 7.49 13.51
CA ILE A 81 2.16 6.27 14.33
C ILE A 81 3.57 5.73 14.55
N VAL A 82 4.35 5.59 13.47
CA VAL A 82 5.74 5.13 13.53
C VAL A 82 6.57 6.02 14.44
N ALA A 83 6.50 7.35 14.23
CA ALA A 83 7.20 8.32 15.07
C ALA A 83 6.74 8.31 16.55
N ALA A 84 5.50 7.93 16.83
CA ALA A 84 4.98 7.78 18.18
C ALA A 84 5.40 6.46 18.84
N GLY A 85 5.81 5.44 18.08
CA GLY A 85 6.17 4.10 18.56
C GLY A 85 4.99 3.32 19.18
N ALA A 86 3.75 3.80 18.97
CA ALA A 86 2.55 3.28 19.58
C ALA A 86 1.33 3.55 18.69
N GLY A 87 0.59 2.50 18.36
CA GLY A 87 -0.62 2.55 17.54
C GLY A 87 -1.11 1.16 17.14
N PRO A 88 -2.30 1.06 16.52
CA PRO A 88 -2.88 -0.21 16.08
C PRO A 88 -1.92 -1.05 15.21
N CYS A 89 -1.19 -0.42 14.29
CA CYS A 89 -0.22 -1.10 13.42
C CYS A 89 0.96 -1.68 14.20
N ILE A 90 1.44 -0.94 15.21
CA ILE A 90 2.57 -1.34 16.05
C ILE A 90 2.18 -2.52 16.93
N ASP A 91 0.99 -2.48 17.52
CA ASP A 91 0.49 -3.57 18.37
C ASP A 91 0.11 -4.80 17.53
N CYS A 92 -0.41 -4.58 16.32
CA CYS A 92 -0.62 -5.63 15.31
C CYS A 92 0.69 -6.33 14.94
N TYR A 93 1.74 -5.56 14.64
CA TYR A 93 3.07 -6.09 14.35
C TYR A 93 3.63 -6.91 15.53
N ARG A 94 3.60 -6.35 16.75
CA ARG A 94 4.18 -6.98 17.95
C ARG A 94 3.46 -8.25 18.38
N THR A 95 2.12 -8.25 18.34
CA THR A 95 1.33 -9.41 18.76
C THR A 95 1.13 -10.42 17.63
N GLY A 96 1.39 -9.98 16.40
CA GLY A 96 0.98 -10.66 15.19
C GLY A 96 -0.53 -10.72 14.99
N ALA A 97 -1.38 -10.24 15.90
CA ALA A 97 -2.83 -10.37 15.79
C ALA A 97 -3.46 -9.15 15.10
N THR A 98 -4.59 -9.35 14.41
CA THR A 98 -5.37 -8.25 13.86
C THR A 98 -5.82 -7.32 14.99
N VAL A 99 -5.59 -6.02 14.83
CA VAL A 99 -6.04 -4.98 15.75
C VAL A 99 -7.08 -4.12 15.04
N SER A 100 -8.28 -4.02 15.60
CA SER A 100 -9.39 -3.29 15.01
C SER A 100 -9.98 -2.30 16.00
N VAL A 101 -10.10 -1.04 15.61
CA VAL A 101 -10.76 0.02 16.38
C VAL A 101 -11.98 0.50 15.60
N GLN A 102 -13.17 0.25 16.14
CA GLN A 102 -14.44 0.54 15.45
C GLN A 102 -14.86 2.00 15.56
N ASP A 103 -14.45 2.69 16.63
CA ASP A 103 -14.59 4.14 16.75
C ASP A 103 -13.38 4.70 17.49
N ILE A 104 -12.49 5.33 16.73
CA ILE A 104 -11.27 5.99 17.22
C ILE A 104 -11.63 7.09 18.24
N ALA A 105 -12.82 7.69 18.14
CA ALA A 105 -13.23 8.74 19.08
C ALA A 105 -13.62 8.17 20.46
N ALA A 106 -14.09 6.92 20.54
CA ALA A 106 -14.66 6.32 21.73
C ALA A 106 -13.62 5.83 22.75
N ASP A 107 -12.44 5.40 22.29
CA ASP A 107 -11.36 4.92 23.14
C ASP A 107 -10.31 6.02 23.34
N ALA A 108 -10.48 6.82 24.40
CA ALA A 108 -9.65 7.99 24.66
C ALA A 108 -8.25 7.66 25.22
N ASP A 109 -8.10 6.49 25.84
CA ASP A 109 -6.88 6.10 26.53
C ASP A 109 -5.92 5.32 25.61
N ALA A 110 -6.44 4.63 24.59
CA ALA A 110 -5.62 3.91 23.61
C ALA A 110 -4.93 4.85 22.59
N TRP A 111 -3.60 4.76 22.54
CA TRP A 111 -2.72 5.45 21.59
C TRP A 111 -3.08 6.94 21.32
N PRO A 112 -2.95 7.85 22.32
CA PRO A 112 -3.45 9.22 22.21
C PRO A 112 -2.91 10.04 21.03
N ARG A 113 -1.65 9.81 20.64
CA ARG A 113 -1.02 10.47 19.48
C ARG A 113 -1.64 10.02 18.16
N PHE A 114 -1.75 8.70 17.96
CA PHE A 114 -2.45 8.12 16.82
C PHE A 114 -3.88 8.65 16.71
N ARG A 115 -4.64 8.56 17.81
CA ARG A 115 -6.03 8.98 17.86
C ARG A 115 -6.20 10.43 17.39
N ARG A 116 -5.39 11.35 17.93
CA ARG A 116 -5.44 12.76 17.53
C ARG A 116 -5.20 12.93 16.03
N THR A 117 -4.11 12.36 15.52
CA THR A 117 -3.75 12.51 14.10
C THR A 117 -4.79 11.87 13.19
N ALA A 118 -5.29 10.67 13.50
CA ALA A 118 -6.32 10.00 12.71
C ALA A 118 -7.61 10.82 12.64
N LEU A 119 -8.06 11.40 13.76
CA LEU A 119 -9.24 12.26 13.80
C LEU A 119 -9.03 13.59 13.06
N GLU A 120 -7.84 14.19 13.15
CA GLU A 120 -7.46 15.40 12.40
C GLU A 120 -7.49 15.16 10.87
N GLN A 121 -7.14 13.95 10.44
CA GLN A 121 -7.22 13.52 9.04
C GLN A 121 -8.62 12.96 8.65
N GLY A 122 -9.59 12.99 9.55
CA GLY A 122 -10.99 12.60 9.28
C GLY A 122 -11.30 11.10 9.40
N PHE A 123 -10.35 10.29 9.86
CA PHE A 123 -10.58 8.85 10.06
C PHE A 123 -11.25 8.56 11.40
N ARG A 124 -12.18 7.61 11.37
CA ARG A 124 -13.07 7.21 12.48
C ARG A 124 -12.91 5.75 12.87
N ALA A 125 -12.39 4.89 12.00
CA ALA A 125 -12.09 3.49 12.31
C ALA A 125 -10.78 3.06 11.64
N THR A 126 -10.16 2.01 12.18
CA THR A 126 -8.91 1.44 11.68
C THR A 126 -8.87 -0.07 11.87
N HIS A 127 -8.31 -0.76 10.89
CA HIS A 127 -8.16 -2.22 10.89
C HIS A 127 -6.74 -2.58 10.45
N ALA A 128 -5.89 -2.88 11.42
CA ALA A 128 -4.53 -3.33 11.20
C ALA A 128 -4.51 -4.86 11.08
N THR A 129 -3.97 -5.34 9.97
CA THR A 129 -3.86 -6.76 9.61
C THR A 129 -2.38 -7.13 9.48
N PRO A 130 -1.92 -8.21 10.15
CA PRO A 130 -0.51 -8.58 10.19
C PRO A 130 -0.05 -9.14 8.83
N LEU A 131 1.17 -8.79 8.42
CA LEU A 131 1.88 -9.46 7.32
C LEU A 131 2.73 -10.57 7.93
N ARG A 132 2.34 -11.83 7.72
CA ARG A 132 2.93 -12.99 8.40
C ARG A 132 3.66 -13.91 7.42
N LEU A 133 4.87 -14.29 7.79
CA LEU A 133 5.77 -15.13 7.02
C LEU A 133 6.33 -16.26 7.90
N HIS A 134 5.98 -17.51 7.60
CA HIS A 134 6.50 -18.68 8.34
C HIS A 134 6.39 -18.56 9.88
N GLY A 135 5.36 -17.87 10.38
CA GLY A 135 5.15 -17.62 11.81
C GLY A 135 5.81 -16.35 12.36
N GLU A 136 6.65 -15.67 11.57
CA GLU A 136 7.18 -14.34 11.85
C GLU A 136 6.25 -13.25 11.32
N VAL A 137 6.21 -12.09 11.98
CA VAL A 137 5.46 -10.93 11.51
C VAL A 137 6.47 -9.97 10.91
N ILE A 138 6.31 -9.65 9.62
CA ILE A 138 7.26 -8.80 8.88
C ILE A 138 6.76 -7.36 8.73
N GLY A 139 5.51 -7.10 9.14
CA GLY A 139 4.88 -5.81 8.99
C GLY A 139 3.38 -5.84 9.29
N ALA A 140 2.69 -4.77 8.92
CA ALA A 140 1.25 -4.64 9.05
C ALA A 140 0.66 -3.86 7.87
N MET A 141 -0.51 -4.28 7.41
CA MET A 141 -1.38 -3.50 6.54
C MET A 141 -2.44 -2.81 7.39
N ASN A 142 -2.53 -1.49 7.29
CA ASN A 142 -3.59 -0.72 7.92
C ASN A 142 -4.65 -0.30 6.92
N LEU A 143 -5.90 -0.37 7.34
CA LEU A 143 -7.06 0.11 6.60
C LEU A 143 -7.77 1.15 7.45
N LEU A 144 -7.98 2.33 6.88
CA LEU A 144 -8.53 3.50 7.55
C LEU A 144 -9.89 3.85 6.94
N SER A 145 -10.86 4.07 7.81
CA SER A 145 -12.23 4.39 7.44
C SER A 145 -12.67 5.73 8.02
N THR A 146 -13.39 6.54 7.24
CA THR A 146 -14.01 7.80 7.69
C THR A 146 -15.36 7.57 8.39
N VAL A 147 -15.86 6.34 8.35
CA VAL A 147 -17.05 5.92 9.10
C VAL A 147 -16.66 4.96 10.22
N THR A 148 -17.40 5.03 11.34
CA THR A 148 -17.26 4.07 12.43
C THR A 148 -17.79 2.70 12.02
N GLY A 149 -17.21 1.64 12.58
CA GLY A 149 -17.70 0.27 12.39
C GLY A 149 -16.58 -0.76 12.39
N ALA A 150 -16.98 -2.02 12.49
CA ALA A 150 -16.07 -3.15 12.29
C ALA A 150 -16.13 -3.60 10.82
N LEU A 151 -15.02 -4.12 10.31
CA LEU A 151 -15.08 -5.03 9.17
C LEU A 151 -15.92 -6.26 9.56
N SER A 152 -16.73 -6.76 8.62
CA SER A 152 -17.38 -8.04 8.81
C SER A 152 -16.34 -9.16 8.95
N ALA A 153 -16.70 -10.29 9.55
CA ALA A 153 -15.78 -11.43 9.65
C ALA A 153 -15.26 -11.89 8.27
N ARG A 154 -16.11 -11.81 7.24
CA ARG A 154 -15.75 -12.14 5.85
C ARG A 154 -14.77 -11.12 5.26
N ASP A 155 -14.95 -9.85 5.56
CA ASP A 155 -14.07 -8.77 5.10
C ASP A 155 -12.71 -8.80 5.81
N ALA A 156 -12.70 -9.10 7.11
CA ALA A 156 -11.46 -9.33 7.85
C ALA A 156 -10.66 -10.53 7.32
N GLN A 157 -11.35 -11.62 6.97
CA GLN A 157 -10.71 -12.77 6.31
C GLN A 157 -10.14 -12.43 4.94
N LEU A 158 -10.87 -11.63 4.15
CA LEU A 158 -10.38 -11.16 2.85
C LEU A 158 -9.17 -10.24 2.98
N ALA A 159 -9.18 -9.33 3.96
CA ALA A 159 -8.03 -8.48 4.27
C ALA A 159 -6.80 -9.32 4.65
N GLN A 160 -6.96 -10.35 5.49
CA GLN A 160 -5.87 -11.27 5.84
C GLN A 160 -5.38 -12.06 4.62
N ALA A 161 -6.27 -12.61 3.80
CA ALA A 161 -5.88 -13.36 2.61
C ALA A 161 -5.08 -12.49 1.63
N LEU A 162 -5.46 -11.22 1.45
CA LEU A 162 -4.68 -10.28 0.63
C LEU A 162 -3.34 -9.96 1.30
N ALA A 163 -3.29 -9.70 2.61
CA ALA A 163 -2.04 -9.51 3.35
C ALA A 163 -1.08 -10.72 3.21
N ASP A 164 -1.61 -11.94 3.20
CA ASP A 164 -0.83 -13.16 3.00
C ASP A 164 -0.24 -13.23 1.58
N VAL A 165 -1.03 -12.85 0.55
CA VAL A 165 -0.52 -12.74 -0.83
C VAL A 165 0.56 -11.66 -0.94
N ALA A 166 0.39 -10.52 -0.26
CA ALA A 166 1.40 -9.47 -0.19
C ALA A 166 2.72 -10.02 0.35
N THR A 167 2.62 -10.79 1.44
CA THR A 167 3.76 -11.40 2.11
C THR A 167 4.48 -12.39 1.19
N VAL A 168 3.74 -13.21 0.45
CA VAL A 168 4.32 -14.11 -0.57
C VAL A 168 4.97 -13.33 -1.71
N GLY A 169 4.39 -12.20 -2.11
CA GLY A 169 4.97 -11.38 -3.19
C GLY A 169 6.24 -10.63 -2.79
N ILE A 170 6.31 -10.12 -1.55
CA ILE A 170 7.56 -9.59 -0.96
C ILE A 170 8.65 -10.67 -0.99
N LEU A 171 8.30 -11.94 -0.79
CA LEU A 171 9.26 -13.03 -0.93
C LEU A 171 9.67 -13.30 -2.38
N HIS A 172 8.71 -13.31 -3.31
CA HIS A 172 8.90 -13.83 -4.66
C HIS A 172 9.76 -12.95 -5.57
N GLU A 173 9.89 -11.64 -5.31
CA GLU A 173 10.83 -10.75 -6.01
C GLU A 173 12.27 -11.34 -6.05
N ARG A 174 12.56 -12.29 -5.15
CA ARG A 174 13.85 -12.97 -5.04
C ARG A 174 14.13 -14.21 -5.90
N SER A 175 13.17 -14.99 -6.40
CA SER A 175 13.55 -16.27 -7.05
C SER A 175 14.46 -16.09 -8.29
N PHE A 176 14.51 -14.88 -8.85
CA PHE A 176 15.40 -14.51 -9.94
C PHE A 176 16.66 -13.73 -9.54
N ARG A 177 16.85 -13.27 -8.29
CA ARG A 177 17.89 -12.27 -7.98
C ARG A 177 18.94 -12.60 -6.90
N GLN A 178 18.66 -13.36 -5.83
CA GLN A 178 19.67 -13.96 -4.91
C GLN A 178 19.01 -14.58 -3.65
N PRO A 179 19.57 -15.65 -3.05
CA PRO A 179 19.10 -16.24 -1.80
C PRO A 179 19.74 -15.52 -0.59
N GLU A 180 19.17 -14.41 -0.15
CA GLU A 180 19.59 -13.73 1.09
C GLU A 180 18.42 -13.62 2.09
N ALA A 181 18.68 -13.25 3.35
CA ALA A 181 17.72 -13.29 4.46
C ALA A 181 16.53 -12.32 4.30
N VAL A 182 15.36 -12.63 4.88
CA VAL A 182 14.12 -11.80 4.86
C VAL A 182 14.40 -10.32 5.14
N THR A 183 15.32 -10.03 6.05
CA THR A 183 15.76 -8.67 6.38
C THR A 183 16.24 -7.85 5.18
N ALA A 184 16.96 -8.45 4.22
CA ALA A 184 17.42 -7.73 3.03
C ALA A 184 16.32 -7.49 1.98
N GLN A 185 15.18 -8.22 2.03
CA GLN A 185 14.00 -7.95 1.18
C GLN A 185 13.32 -6.65 1.60
N LEU A 186 13.18 -6.44 2.91
CA LEU A 186 12.49 -5.28 3.42
C LEU A 186 13.31 -4.00 3.13
N HIS A 187 14.63 -4.07 3.28
CA HIS A 187 15.53 -2.98 2.87
C HIS A 187 15.39 -2.58 1.40
N LEU A 188 15.25 -3.54 0.49
CA LEU A 188 15.04 -3.24 -0.92
C LEU A 188 13.73 -2.45 -1.16
N ALA A 189 12.65 -2.85 -0.48
CA ALA A 189 11.37 -2.14 -0.56
C ALA A 189 11.46 -0.70 -0.04
N LEU A 190 12.24 -0.49 1.02
CA LEU A 190 12.48 0.84 1.61
C LEU A 190 13.34 1.72 0.71
N ASP A 191 14.44 1.19 0.18
CA ASP A 191 15.30 1.90 -0.78
C ASP A 191 14.52 2.32 -2.03
N THR A 192 13.70 1.41 -2.56
CA THR A 192 12.85 1.74 -3.70
C THR A 192 11.83 2.82 -3.35
N ARG A 193 11.19 2.76 -2.17
CA ARG A 193 10.26 3.82 -1.77
C ARG A 193 10.93 5.19 -1.78
N ILE A 194 12.16 5.30 -1.26
CA ILE A 194 12.90 6.57 -1.25
C ILE A 194 13.06 7.11 -2.68
N LEU A 195 13.48 6.26 -3.62
CA LEU A 195 13.63 6.64 -5.03
C LEU A 195 12.29 7.05 -5.66
N VAL A 196 11.22 6.33 -5.36
CA VAL A 196 9.86 6.63 -5.84
C VAL A 196 9.39 7.98 -5.32
N GLU A 197 9.58 8.30 -4.04
CA GLU A 197 9.21 9.59 -3.47
C GLU A 197 9.99 10.76 -4.09
N GLN A 198 11.28 10.57 -4.36
CA GLN A 198 12.08 11.57 -5.09
C GLN A 198 11.55 11.78 -6.51
N ALA A 199 11.25 10.70 -7.24
CA ALA A 199 10.69 10.78 -8.57
C ALA A 199 9.30 11.45 -8.59
N LYS A 200 8.42 11.14 -7.62
CA LYS A 200 7.12 11.80 -7.45
C LYS A 200 7.31 13.31 -7.31
N GLY A 201 8.25 13.76 -6.48
CA GLY A 201 8.56 15.19 -6.30
C GLY A 201 9.04 15.88 -7.58
N VAL A 202 9.93 15.23 -8.34
CA VAL A 202 10.39 15.75 -9.65
C VAL A 202 9.23 15.89 -10.62
N LEU A 203 8.40 14.85 -10.74
CA LEU A 203 7.26 14.84 -11.66
C LEU A 203 6.20 15.86 -11.26
N ALA A 204 5.83 15.93 -9.98
CA ALA A 204 4.85 16.88 -9.46
C ALA A 204 5.27 18.32 -9.78
N GLN A 205 6.55 18.65 -9.58
CA GLN A 205 7.08 19.97 -9.88
C GLN A 205 7.11 20.29 -11.39
N VAL A 206 7.61 19.38 -12.21
CA VAL A 206 7.75 19.63 -13.67
C VAL A 206 6.39 19.67 -14.36
N ARG A 207 5.46 18.80 -13.94
CA ARG A 207 4.15 18.65 -14.57
C ARG A 207 3.04 19.45 -13.91
N SER A 208 3.33 20.14 -12.80
CA SER A 208 2.34 20.87 -12.00
C SER A 208 1.14 19.99 -11.62
N CYS A 209 1.42 18.75 -11.19
CA CYS A 209 0.41 17.78 -10.80
C CYS A 209 0.58 17.37 -9.33
N THR A 210 -0.42 16.69 -8.78
CA THR A 210 -0.37 16.14 -7.42
C THR A 210 0.61 14.97 -7.32
N MET A 211 1.07 14.65 -6.10
CA MET A 211 1.93 13.47 -5.86
C MET A 211 1.25 12.17 -6.29
N THR A 212 -0.06 12.07 -6.12
CA THR A 212 -0.88 10.92 -6.55
C THR A 212 -0.90 10.76 -8.07
N GLU A 213 -1.09 11.86 -8.81
CA GLU A 213 -1.03 11.86 -10.27
C GLU A 213 0.37 11.53 -10.78
N ALA A 214 1.40 12.07 -10.14
CA ALA A 214 2.80 11.77 -10.43
C ALA A 214 3.12 10.28 -10.24
N PHE A 215 2.70 9.69 -9.12
CA PHE A 215 2.89 8.27 -8.86
C PHE A 215 2.13 7.39 -9.86
N THR A 216 0.90 7.76 -10.20
CA THR A 216 0.09 7.04 -11.19
C THR A 216 0.79 7.02 -12.55
N ALA A 217 1.27 8.17 -13.02
CA ALA A 217 1.99 8.24 -14.29
C ALA A 217 3.32 7.48 -14.27
N LEU A 218 4.03 7.49 -13.14
CA LEU A 218 5.26 6.71 -12.96
C LEU A 218 5.00 5.21 -13.12
N ARG A 219 3.94 4.72 -12.47
CA ARG A 219 3.51 3.32 -12.56
C ARG A 219 3.02 2.94 -13.95
N ASP A 220 2.22 3.79 -14.58
CA ASP A 220 1.69 3.54 -15.92
C ASP A 220 2.83 3.49 -16.95
N TYR A 221 3.83 4.38 -16.81
CA TYR A 221 5.03 4.34 -17.63
C TYR A 221 5.79 3.02 -17.44
N ALA A 222 6.03 2.61 -16.19
CA ALA A 222 6.76 1.39 -15.87
C ALA A 222 6.10 0.16 -16.53
N ARG A 223 4.78 0.04 -16.41
CA ARG A 223 3.99 -1.04 -17.00
C ARG A 223 3.94 -0.98 -18.53
N GLY A 224 3.82 0.21 -19.11
CA GLY A 224 3.77 0.38 -20.57
C GLY A 224 5.11 0.14 -21.29
N HIS A 225 6.22 0.06 -20.54
CA HIS A 225 7.58 -0.10 -21.07
C HIS A 225 8.29 -1.34 -20.52
N ASP A 226 7.56 -2.30 -19.96
CA ASP A 226 8.09 -3.55 -19.39
C ASP A 226 9.29 -3.34 -18.44
N THR A 227 9.22 -2.30 -17.61
CA THR A 227 10.28 -1.94 -16.67
C THR A 227 9.78 -1.87 -15.23
N THR A 228 10.69 -2.00 -14.27
CA THR A 228 10.36 -1.89 -12.84
C THR A 228 10.03 -0.46 -12.46
N LEU A 229 9.17 -0.29 -11.44
CA LEU A 229 8.88 1.03 -10.87
C LEU A 229 10.14 1.74 -10.37
N ARG A 230 11.06 1.02 -9.72
CA ARG A 230 12.39 1.53 -9.35
C ARG A 230 13.17 2.07 -10.54
N ALA A 231 13.31 1.30 -11.63
CA ALA A 231 14.08 1.74 -12.79
C ALA A 231 13.46 2.98 -13.46
N ALA A 232 12.12 3.07 -13.51
CA ALA A 232 11.45 4.28 -13.96
C ALA A 232 11.74 5.47 -13.03
N ALA A 233 11.69 5.26 -11.71
CA ALA A 233 12.00 6.30 -10.72
C ALA A 233 13.45 6.78 -10.83
N GLU A 234 14.41 5.86 -10.91
CA GLU A 234 15.84 6.16 -11.13
C GLU A 234 16.03 6.94 -12.44
N GLY A 235 15.31 6.58 -13.50
CA GLY A 235 15.39 7.27 -14.79
C GLY A 235 14.87 8.72 -14.73
N VAL A 236 13.80 8.97 -13.98
CA VAL A 236 13.29 10.32 -13.73
C VAL A 236 14.28 11.13 -12.89
N VAL A 237 14.78 10.58 -11.78
CA VAL A 237 15.72 11.26 -10.87
C VAL A 237 17.02 11.60 -11.59
N ASN A 238 17.56 10.67 -12.37
CA ASN A 238 18.78 10.86 -13.16
C ASN A 238 18.55 11.62 -14.48
N ARG A 239 17.31 12.01 -14.79
CA ARG A 239 16.90 12.71 -16.01
C ARG A 239 17.22 11.96 -17.31
N THR A 240 17.32 10.63 -17.26
CA THR A 240 17.42 9.79 -18.46
C THR A 240 16.05 9.51 -19.07
N ILE A 241 14.98 9.62 -18.27
CA ILE A 241 13.59 9.63 -18.72
C ILE A 241 13.06 11.06 -18.53
N PRO A 242 12.65 11.77 -19.59
CA PRO A 242 12.09 13.11 -19.47
C PRO A 242 10.71 13.03 -18.80
N ALA A 243 10.44 13.93 -17.86
CA ALA A 243 9.20 13.94 -17.08
C ALA A 243 7.95 14.04 -17.98
N GLU A 244 8.07 14.67 -19.13
CA GLU A 244 7.03 14.85 -20.14
C GLU A 244 6.64 13.54 -20.83
N ALA A 245 7.51 12.52 -20.84
CA ALA A 245 7.22 11.22 -21.43
C ALA A 245 6.29 10.35 -20.55
N LEU A 246 6.14 10.68 -19.27
CA LEU A 246 5.26 9.96 -18.33
C LEU A 246 3.88 10.60 -18.37
N VAL A 247 3.10 10.32 -19.42
CA VAL A 247 1.72 10.79 -19.55
C VAL A 247 0.77 9.72 -19.03
N THR A 248 -0.17 10.11 -18.16
CA THR A 248 -1.28 9.25 -17.76
C THR A 248 -2.16 9.01 -18.99
N GLN A 249 -2.21 7.78 -19.53
CA GLN A 249 -3.18 7.48 -20.58
C GLN A 249 -4.57 7.50 -19.94
N ALA A 250 -5.40 8.46 -20.32
CA ALA A 250 -6.81 8.47 -19.94
C ALA A 250 -7.47 7.21 -20.55
N SER A 251 -7.84 6.27 -19.68
CA SER A 251 -8.74 5.16 -20.01
C SER A 251 -10.18 5.54 -19.68
#